data_AF-A0A5J9SIF2-F1
#
_entry.id   AF-A0A5J9SIF2-F1
#
_cell.length_a   1.000
_cell.length_b   1.000
_cell.length_c   1.000
_cell.angle_alpha   90.00
_cell.angle_beta   90.00
_cell.angle_gamma   90.00
#
_symmetry.space_group_name_H-M   'P 1'
#
loop_
_entity.id
_entity.type
_entity.pdbx_description
1 polymer ?
#
loop_
_entity_poly.entity_id
_entity_poly.type
_entity_poly.pdbx_seq_one_letter_code
_entity_poly.pdbx_strand_id
1 'polypeptide(L)'
;LFAAGCACDNVPSMSWNDACLKSCSFSQAWTTLCETTLSSASSPATAEVTVFALAAARKAKVMYESTLGTLDQMLGAGNMPANLKAAVDQCKVKYGEAHGLVASLADQLFACDFLRARQEYLDAQAAIQLCHDGLSSFQSLPLYSMVSANYDMTMVASELGALIVGK
;
A
#
# COMPACT_ATOMS: atom_id res chain seq x y z
N LEU A 1 10.27 -22.71 7.81
CA LEU A 1 11.29 -22.27 8.78
C LEU A 1 11.48 -20.77 8.58
N PHE A 2 10.77 -19.94 9.34
CA PHE A 2 10.94 -18.50 9.26
C PHE A 2 12.17 -18.13 10.09
N ALA A 3 13.21 -17.64 9.43
CA ALA A 3 14.29 -16.96 10.12
C ALA A 3 13.66 -15.78 10.86
N ALA A 4 13.79 -15.76 12.19
CA ALA A 4 13.51 -14.58 12.97
C ALA A 4 14.48 -13.50 12.46
N GLY A 5 13.97 -12.55 11.66
CA GLY A 5 14.68 -11.32 11.41
C GLY A 5 14.98 -10.71 12.78
N CYS A 6 16.24 -10.37 13.03
CA CYS A 6 16.60 -9.66 14.25
C CYS A 6 15.71 -8.42 14.37
N ALA A 7 15.25 -8.17 15.60
CA ALA A 7 14.61 -6.93 16.00
C ALA A 7 15.35 -5.73 15.38
N CYS A 8 14.62 -4.81 14.75
CA CYS A 8 15.24 -3.60 14.21
C CYS A 8 15.60 -2.65 15.36
N ASP A 9 16.83 -2.15 15.39
CA ASP A 9 17.27 -1.25 16.45
C ASP A 9 16.35 -0.02 16.57
N ASN A 10 15.94 0.29 17.82
CA ASN A 10 15.10 1.44 18.17
C ASN A 10 13.68 1.47 17.58
N VAL A 11 13.16 0.34 17.11
CA VAL A 11 11.76 0.23 16.68
C VAL A 11 10.87 -0.16 17.87
N PRO A 12 9.76 0.57 18.14
CA PRO A 12 8.88 0.23 19.24
C PRO A 12 8.12 -1.08 18.97
N SER A 13 7.91 -1.85 20.03
CA SER A 13 6.95 -2.96 20.04
C SER A 13 5.61 -2.50 20.59
N MET A 14 4.51 -2.93 19.96
CA MET A 14 3.14 -2.64 20.40
C MET A 14 2.15 -3.68 19.87
N SER A 15 0.90 -3.63 20.32
CA SER A 15 -0.14 -4.47 19.73
C SER A 15 -0.49 -3.97 18.32
N TRP A 16 -0.98 -4.85 17.44
CA TRP A 16 -1.46 -4.40 16.12
C TRP A 16 -2.60 -3.37 16.26
N ASN A 17 -3.43 -3.50 17.30
CA ASN A 17 -4.52 -2.57 17.58
C ASN A 17 -3.98 -1.19 17.94
N ASP A 18 -2.98 -1.12 18.82
CA ASP A 18 -2.34 0.14 19.17
C ASP A 18 -1.63 0.75 17.97
N ALA A 19 -0.99 -0.06 17.12
CA ALA A 19 -0.36 0.41 15.89
C ALA A 19 -1.38 1.07 14.94
N CYS A 20 -2.55 0.45 14.75
CA CYS A 20 -3.63 1.03 13.95
C CYS A 20 -4.21 2.30 14.59
N LEU A 21 -4.36 2.36 15.92
CA LEU A 21 -4.95 3.52 16.61
C LEU A 21 -3.99 4.70 16.76
N LYS A 22 -2.67 4.46 16.78
CA LYS A 22 -1.66 5.50 17.02
C LYS A 22 -1.47 6.44 15.82
N SER A 23 -1.93 6.06 14.63
CA SER A 23 -1.98 6.98 13.50
C SER A 23 -3.11 8.00 13.71
N CYS A 24 -2.75 9.28 13.84
CA CYS A 24 -3.71 10.38 13.94
C CYS A 24 -4.47 10.66 12.62
N SER A 25 -4.13 9.98 11.51
CA SER A 25 -4.76 10.22 10.20
C SER A 25 -5.82 9.18 9.83
N PHE A 26 -5.99 8.12 10.63
CA PHE A 26 -6.92 7.06 10.28
C PHE A 26 -8.37 7.50 10.42
N SER A 27 -9.09 7.44 9.30
CA SER A 27 -10.55 7.34 9.34
C SER A 27 -10.96 5.99 9.95
N GLN A 28 -12.21 5.87 10.40
CA GLN A 28 -12.72 4.58 10.90
C GLN A 28 -12.56 3.44 9.87
N ALA A 29 -12.72 3.75 8.58
CA ALA A 29 -12.53 2.77 7.51
C ALA A 29 -11.08 2.29 7.41
N TRP A 30 -10.12 3.20 7.54
CA TRP A 30 -8.69 2.86 7.51
C TRP A 30 -8.26 2.08 8.75
N THR A 31 -8.83 2.40 9.93
CA THR A 31 -8.63 1.60 11.13
C THR A 31 -9.10 0.17 10.90
N THR A 32 -10.34 -0.05 10.44
CA THR A 32 -10.86 -1.39 10.17
C THR A 32 -10.05 -2.14 9.10
N LEU A 33 -9.59 -1.43 8.06
CA LEU A 33 -8.71 -2.02 7.03
C LEU A 33 -7.35 -2.43 7.62
N CYS A 34 -6.76 -1.61 8.47
CA CYS A 34 -5.52 -1.90 9.18
C CYS A 34 -5.67 -3.15 10.05
N GLU A 35 -6.68 -3.18 10.92
CA GLU A 35 -6.93 -4.30 11.84
C GLU A 35 -7.18 -5.61 11.07
N THR A 36 -8.00 -5.57 10.01
CA THR A 36 -8.27 -6.73 9.16
C THR A 36 -7.01 -7.22 8.46
N THR A 37 -6.17 -6.30 7.97
CA THR A 37 -4.92 -6.64 7.31
C THR A 37 -3.94 -7.32 8.27
N LEU A 38 -3.75 -6.75 9.46
CA LEU A 38 -2.78 -7.26 10.42
C LEU A 38 -3.24 -8.58 11.06
N SER A 39 -4.53 -8.70 11.39
CA SER A 39 -5.10 -9.94 11.95
C SER A 39 -5.10 -11.09 10.94
N SER A 40 -5.39 -10.83 9.66
CA SER A 40 -5.39 -11.87 8.61
C SER A 40 -4.00 -12.29 8.15
N ALA A 41 -2.98 -11.44 8.33
CA ALA A 41 -1.60 -11.72 7.91
C ALA A 41 -0.85 -12.71 8.84
N SER A 42 -1.52 -13.37 9.78
CA SER A 42 -0.88 -14.14 10.87
C SER A 42 0.11 -13.32 11.70
N SER A 43 -0.09 -12.00 11.77
CA SER A 43 0.78 -11.15 12.60
C SER A 43 0.59 -11.53 14.07
N PRO A 44 1.68 -11.58 14.87
CA PRO A 44 1.55 -11.72 16.30
C PRO A 44 0.65 -10.63 16.89
N ALA A 45 -0.04 -10.92 17.99
CA ALA A 45 -0.87 -9.93 18.67
C ALA A 45 -0.07 -8.67 19.07
N THR A 46 1.21 -8.88 19.44
CA THR A 46 2.19 -7.85 19.77
C THR A 46 3.49 -8.14 19.03
N ALA A 47 4.04 -7.15 18.35
CA ALA A 47 5.30 -7.24 17.61
C ALA A 47 5.93 -5.86 17.46
N GLU A 48 7.15 -5.81 16.92
CA GLU A 48 7.72 -4.56 16.40
C GLU A 48 6.87 -4.01 15.26
N VAL A 49 6.75 -2.70 15.20
CA VAL A 49 5.99 -2.01 14.15
C VAL A 49 6.47 -2.38 12.74
N THR A 50 7.74 -2.71 12.56
CA THR A 50 8.30 -3.20 11.29
C THR A 50 7.59 -4.44 10.77
N VAL A 51 7.17 -5.35 11.64
CA VAL A 51 6.40 -6.55 11.26
C VAL A 51 5.05 -6.16 10.67
N PHE A 52 4.36 -5.20 11.29
CA PHE A 52 3.06 -4.72 10.83
C PHE A 52 3.17 -3.90 9.54
N ALA A 53 4.14 -2.98 9.46
CA ALA A 53 4.42 -2.21 8.25
C ALA A 53 4.79 -3.13 7.07
N LEU A 54 5.57 -4.19 7.30
CA LEU A 54 5.93 -5.17 6.28
C LEU A 54 4.71 -5.97 5.81
N ALA A 55 3.83 -6.38 6.73
CA ALA A 55 2.59 -7.06 6.38
C ALA A 55 1.69 -6.17 5.50
N ALA A 56 1.55 -4.89 5.86
CA ALA A 56 0.80 -3.92 5.07
C ALA A 56 1.41 -3.65 3.69
N ALA A 57 2.74 -3.46 3.60
CA ALA A 57 3.44 -3.27 2.33
C ALA A 57 3.28 -4.49 1.40
N ARG A 58 3.42 -5.71 1.94
CA ARG A 58 3.18 -6.95 1.17
C ARG A 58 1.74 -7.06 0.69
N LYS A 59 0.76 -6.68 1.52
CA LYS A 59 -0.65 -6.67 1.13
C LYS A 59 -0.90 -5.67 0.00
N ALA A 60 -0.40 -4.45 0.12
CA ALA A 60 -0.51 -3.42 -0.92
C ALA A 60 0.09 -3.91 -2.25
N LYS A 61 1.30 -4.51 -2.21
CA LYS A 61 1.94 -5.10 -3.39
C LYS A 61 1.04 -6.12 -4.11
N VAL A 62 0.45 -7.06 -3.38
CA VAL A 62 -0.45 -8.07 -3.96
C VAL A 62 -1.70 -7.42 -4.59
N MET A 63 -2.26 -6.40 -3.96
CA MET A 63 -3.42 -5.70 -4.51
C MET A 63 -3.07 -4.91 -5.78
N TYR A 64 -1.88 -4.31 -5.83
CA TYR A 64 -1.36 -3.65 -7.03
C TYR A 64 -1.14 -4.64 -8.17
N GLU A 65 -0.57 -5.82 -7.91
CA GLU A 65 -0.38 -6.87 -8.92
C GLU A 65 -1.71 -7.31 -9.53
N SER A 66 -2.75 -7.50 -8.69
CA SER A 66 -4.09 -7.78 -9.17
C SER A 66 -4.65 -6.67 -10.07
N THR A 67 -4.39 -5.41 -9.71
CA THR A 67 -4.91 -4.25 -10.44
C THR A 67 -4.17 -4.03 -11.75
N LEU A 68 -2.85 -4.21 -11.77
CA LEU A 68 -2.03 -4.23 -12.99
C LEU A 68 -2.54 -5.28 -13.97
N GLY A 69 -2.90 -6.48 -13.50
CA GLY A 69 -3.53 -7.50 -14.33
C GLY A 69 -4.86 -7.06 -14.96
N THR A 70 -5.70 -6.35 -14.21
CA THR A 70 -6.95 -5.77 -14.75
C THR A 70 -6.67 -4.69 -15.79
N LEU A 71 -5.71 -3.79 -15.53
CA LEU A 71 -5.31 -2.74 -16.47
C LEU A 71 -4.78 -3.34 -17.77
N ASP A 72 -3.96 -4.39 -17.69
CA ASP A 72 -3.45 -5.13 -18.86
C ASP A 72 -4.56 -5.76 -19.69
N GLN A 73 -5.53 -6.40 -19.04
CA GLN A 73 -6.69 -6.99 -19.73
C GLN A 73 -7.52 -5.92 -20.45
N MET A 74 -7.79 -4.80 -19.79
CA MET A 74 -8.54 -3.69 -20.37
C MET A 74 -7.83 -3.13 -21.60
N LEU A 75 -6.52 -2.89 -21.51
CA LEU A 75 -5.71 -2.39 -22.63
C LEU A 75 -5.62 -3.38 -23.79
N GLY A 76 -5.52 -4.68 -23.48
CA GLY A 76 -5.46 -5.75 -24.48
C GLY A 76 -6.77 -5.97 -25.24
N ALA A 77 -7.92 -5.68 -24.63
CA ALA A 77 -9.23 -5.83 -25.28
C ALA A 77 -9.45 -4.85 -26.45
N GLY A 78 -8.77 -3.69 -26.45
CA GLY A 78 -8.69 -2.78 -27.58
C GLY A 78 -9.99 -2.05 -27.97
N ASN A 79 -11.07 -2.19 -27.21
CA ASN A 79 -12.41 -1.67 -27.52
C ASN A 79 -12.88 -0.54 -26.59
N MET A 80 -11.96 0.09 -25.86
CA MET A 80 -12.28 1.18 -24.93
C MET A 80 -12.37 2.55 -25.63
N PRO A 81 -13.24 3.46 -25.14
CA PRO A 81 -13.23 4.87 -25.53
C PRO A 81 -11.85 5.51 -25.34
N ALA A 82 -11.46 6.44 -26.21
CA ALA A 82 -10.12 7.02 -26.22
C ALA A 82 -9.73 7.70 -24.89
N ASN A 83 -10.66 8.41 -24.25
CA ASN A 83 -10.45 9.04 -22.95
C ASN A 83 -10.26 8.01 -21.84
N LEU A 84 -11.04 6.93 -21.83
CA LEU A 84 -10.87 5.83 -20.87
C LEU A 84 -9.52 5.13 -21.10
N LYS A 85 -9.17 4.86 -22.35
CA LYS A 85 -7.88 4.25 -22.69
C LYS A 85 -6.71 5.09 -22.17
N ALA A 86 -6.73 6.40 -22.39
CA ALA A 86 -5.68 7.30 -21.89
C ALA A 86 -5.57 7.27 -20.35
N ALA A 87 -6.70 7.27 -19.64
CA ALA A 87 -6.72 7.17 -18.18
C ALA A 87 -6.19 5.81 -17.68
N VAL A 88 -6.56 4.72 -18.33
CA VAL A 88 -6.09 3.35 -18.01
C VAL A 88 -4.58 3.21 -18.29
N ASP A 89 -4.09 3.73 -19.42
CA ASP A 89 -2.66 3.74 -19.77
C ASP A 89 -1.85 4.53 -18.72
N GLN A 90 -2.30 5.74 -18.35
CA GLN A 90 -1.65 6.56 -17.32
C GLN A 90 -1.68 5.85 -15.96
N CYS A 91 -2.80 5.26 -15.59
CA CYS A 91 -2.94 4.52 -14.35
C CYS A 91 -1.94 3.35 -14.30
N LYS A 92 -1.76 2.60 -15.38
CA LYS A 92 -0.80 1.49 -15.45
C LYS A 92 0.63 1.94 -15.19
N VAL A 93 1.05 3.07 -15.76
CA VAL A 93 2.38 3.65 -15.50
C VAL A 93 2.54 3.96 -14.01
N LYS A 94 1.54 4.62 -13.39
CA LYS A 94 1.58 4.97 -11.97
C LYS A 94 1.54 3.77 -11.04
N TYR A 95 0.81 2.71 -11.38
CA TYR A 95 0.87 1.46 -10.65
C TYR A 95 2.24 0.78 -10.76
N GLY A 96 2.90 0.86 -11.92
CA GLY A 96 4.27 0.36 -12.07
C GLY A 96 5.26 1.08 -11.16
N GLU A 97 5.18 2.42 -11.09
CA GLU A 97 5.97 3.24 -10.16
C GLU A 97 5.69 2.85 -8.70
N ALA A 98 4.42 2.86 -8.28
CA ALA A 98 4.01 2.54 -6.92
C ALA A 98 4.38 1.10 -6.50
N HIS A 99 4.24 0.13 -7.41
CA HIS A 99 4.61 -1.27 -7.16
C HIS A 99 6.11 -1.43 -6.90
N GLY A 100 6.96 -0.77 -7.69
CA GLY A 100 8.40 -0.76 -7.46
C GLY A 100 8.77 -0.16 -6.10
N LEU A 101 8.13 0.96 -5.73
CA LEU A 101 8.35 1.64 -4.45
C LEU A 101 7.92 0.76 -3.27
N VAL A 102 6.71 0.19 -3.31
CA VAL A 102 6.22 -0.68 -2.23
C VAL A 102 7.03 -1.98 -2.11
N ALA A 103 7.54 -2.51 -3.23
CA ALA A 103 8.46 -3.64 -3.19
C ALA A 103 9.78 -3.26 -2.49
N SER A 104 10.36 -2.09 -2.82
CA SER A 104 11.57 -1.61 -2.16
C SER A 104 11.35 -1.33 -0.67
N LEU A 105 10.19 -0.79 -0.29
CA LEU A 105 9.79 -0.61 1.11
C LEU A 105 9.74 -1.93 1.86
N ALA A 106 9.19 -3.00 1.26
CA ALA A 106 9.15 -4.31 1.89
C ALA A 106 10.58 -4.88 2.13
N ASP A 107 11.50 -4.67 1.20
CA ASP A 107 12.90 -5.09 1.35
C ASP A 107 13.63 -4.28 2.44
N GLN A 108 13.41 -2.96 2.47
CA GLN A 108 13.92 -2.04 3.50
C GLN A 108 13.41 -2.40 4.90
N LEU A 109 12.11 -2.68 5.04
CA LEU A 109 11.50 -3.11 6.30
C LEU A 109 12.05 -4.45 6.78
N PHE A 110 12.35 -5.37 5.86
CA PHE A 110 12.94 -6.65 6.19
C PHE A 110 14.43 -6.53 6.57
N ALA A 111 15.17 -5.62 5.93
CA ALA A 111 16.59 -5.38 6.18
C ALA A 111 16.88 -4.39 7.31
N CYS A 112 15.85 -3.77 7.90
CA CYS A 112 15.96 -2.66 8.86
C CYS A 112 16.75 -1.45 8.31
N ASP A 113 16.69 -1.20 7.00
CA ASP A 113 17.31 -0.03 6.35
C ASP A 113 16.22 0.94 5.91
N PHE A 114 16.02 2.01 6.68
CA PHE A 114 14.91 2.94 6.44
C PHE A 114 15.32 4.24 5.76
N LEU A 115 16.53 4.32 5.19
CA LEU A 115 17.10 5.56 4.66
C LEU A 115 16.22 6.23 3.59
N ARG A 116 15.50 5.43 2.79
CA ARG A 116 14.63 5.94 1.71
C ARG A 116 13.15 5.81 2.00
N ALA A 117 12.78 5.02 3.02
CA ALA A 117 11.42 4.58 3.23
C ALA A 117 10.41 5.73 3.31
N ARG A 118 10.75 6.82 4.01
CA ARG A 118 9.89 8.00 4.11
C ARG A 118 9.52 8.58 2.74
N GLN A 119 10.51 8.81 1.88
CA GLN A 119 10.26 9.38 0.55
C GLN A 119 9.51 8.40 -0.33
N GLU A 120 9.86 7.12 -0.28
CA GLU A 120 9.19 6.09 -1.09
C GLU A 120 7.72 5.89 -0.69
N TYR A 121 7.35 6.05 0.59
CA TYR A 121 5.95 6.09 1.01
C TYR A 121 5.19 7.28 0.39
N LEU A 122 5.78 8.47 0.41
CA LEU A 122 5.16 9.67 -0.18
C LEU A 122 4.99 9.53 -1.70
N ASP A 123 6.01 9.02 -2.38
CA ASP A 123 5.99 8.84 -3.83
C ASP A 123 4.98 7.76 -4.24
N ALA A 124 4.87 6.66 -3.48
CA ALA A 124 3.88 5.61 -3.74
C ALA A 124 2.45 6.13 -3.57
N GLN A 125 2.19 6.89 -2.50
CA GLN A 125 0.90 7.56 -2.29
C GLN A 125 0.56 8.49 -3.45
N ALA A 126 1.50 9.35 -3.84
CA ALA A 126 1.31 10.30 -4.93
C ALA A 126 1.01 9.58 -6.26
N ALA A 127 1.71 8.48 -6.57
CA ALA A 127 1.47 7.71 -7.78
C ALA A 127 0.05 7.10 -7.79
N ILE A 128 -0.40 6.45 -6.71
CA ILE A 128 -1.74 5.86 -6.67
C ILE A 128 -2.83 6.95 -6.68
N GLN A 129 -2.62 8.06 -5.97
CA GLN A 129 -3.52 9.21 -6.00
C GLN A 129 -3.70 9.74 -7.43
N LEU A 130 -2.61 9.87 -8.20
CA LEU A 130 -2.67 10.32 -9.59
C LEU A 130 -3.47 9.37 -10.48
N CYS A 131 -3.38 8.05 -10.28
CA CYS A 131 -4.28 7.12 -10.98
C CYS A 131 -5.74 7.33 -10.54
N HIS A 132 -5.99 7.41 -9.24
CA HIS A 132 -7.33 7.56 -8.67
C HIS A 132 -8.04 8.80 -9.22
N ASP A 133 -7.36 9.94 -9.21
CA ASP A 133 -7.89 11.21 -9.72
C ASP A 133 -8.08 11.17 -11.25
N GLY A 134 -7.16 10.53 -11.98
CA GLY A 134 -7.29 10.31 -13.42
C GLY A 134 -8.51 9.45 -13.81
N LEU A 135 -8.98 8.61 -12.90
CA LEU A 135 -10.18 7.78 -13.09
C LEU A 135 -11.47 8.40 -12.52
N SER A 136 -11.42 9.61 -11.95
CA SER A 136 -12.55 10.27 -11.30
C SER A 136 -13.79 10.48 -12.18
N SER A 137 -13.64 10.50 -13.50
CA SER A 137 -14.77 10.57 -14.45
C SER A 137 -15.41 9.22 -14.75
N PHE A 138 -14.85 8.13 -14.21
CA PHE A 138 -15.23 6.74 -14.51
C PHE A 138 -15.59 5.95 -13.24
N GLN A 139 -16.19 6.61 -12.25
CA GLN A 139 -16.50 6.04 -10.92
C GLN A 139 -17.41 4.81 -10.96
N SER A 140 -18.21 4.66 -12.01
CA SER A 140 -19.08 3.50 -12.20
C SER A 140 -18.34 2.23 -12.62
N LEU A 141 -17.08 2.34 -13.04
CA LEU A 141 -16.27 1.19 -13.42
C LEU A 141 -15.72 0.46 -12.18
N PRO A 142 -15.69 -0.88 -12.18
CA PRO A 142 -15.04 -1.66 -11.13
C PRO A 142 -13.57 -1.28 -10.91
N LEU A 143 -12.88 -0.80 -11.96
CA LEU A 143 -11.50 -0.33 -11.85
C LEU A 143 -11.37 0.83 -10.85
N TYR A 144 -12.33 1.77 -10.82
CA TYR A 144 -12.25 2.91 -9.90
C TYR A 144 -12.28 2.43 -8.44
N SER A 145 -13.20 1.52 -8.08
CA SER A 145 -13.29 1.00 -6.72
C SER A 145 -12.06 0.18 -6.32
N MET A 146 -11.48 -0.59 -7.25
CA MET A 146 -10.20 -1.27 -7.03
C MET A 146 -9.08 -0.28 -6.71
N VAL A 147 -8.99 0.82 -7.48
CA VAL A 147 -7.98 1.85 -7.27
C VAL A 147 -8.19 2.61 -5.96
N SER A 148 -9.44 2.91 -5.58
CA SER A 148 -9.74 3.50 -4.27
C SER A 148 -9.32 2.58 -3.12
N ALA A 149 -9.59 1.28 -3.21
CA ALA A 149 -9.17 0.31 -2.19
C ALA A 149 -7.64 0.21 -2.09
N ASN A 150 -6.93 0.29 -3.22
CA ASN A 150 -5.47 0.34 -3.25
C ASN A 150 -4.94 1.62 -2.61
N TYR A 151 -5.58 2.77 -2.88
CA TYR A 151 -5.23 4.04 -2.24
C TYR A 151 -5.35 3.93 -0.71
N ASP A 152 -6.48 3.46 -0.21
CA ASP A 152 -6.70 3.26 1.24
C ASP A 152 -5.64 2.34 1.86
N MET A 153 -5.31 1.23 1.19
CA MET A 153 -4.26 0.32 1.67
C MET A 153 -2.87 0.96 1.64
N THR A 154 -2.60 1.84 0.67
CA THR A 154 -1.34 2.59 0.59
C THR A 154 -1.21 3.58 1.75
N MET A 155 -2.31 4.23 2.13
CA MET A 155 -2.37 5.12 3.28
C MET A 155 -2.16 4.35 4.59
N VAL A 156 -2.80 3.19 4.75
CA VAL A 156 -2.56 2.30 5.90
C VAL A 156 -1.10 1.88 6.00
N ALA A 157 -0.49 1.43 4.90
CA ALA A 157 0.92 1.04 4.89
C ALA A 157 1.85 2.21 5.24
N SER A 158 1.53 3.42 4.77
CA SER A 158 2.34 4.62 5.00
C SER A 158 2.25 5.12 6.44
N GLU A 159 1.06 5.09 7.05
CA GLU A 159 0.88 5.49 8.44
C GLU A 159 1.53 4.50 9.42
N LEU A 160 1.47 3.19 9.13
CA LEU A 160 2.25 2.19 9.87
C LEU A 160 3.77 2.43 9.68
N GLY A 161 4.21 2.80 8.48
CA GLY A 161 5.59 3.19 8.22
C GLY A 161 6.03 4.46 8.96
N ALA A 162 5.14 5.44 9.09
CA ALA A 162 5.41 6.69 9.79
C ALA A 162 5.68 6.50 11.30
N LEU A 163 5.21 5.40 11.89
CA LEU A 163 5.58 5.00 13.26
C LEU A 163 7.06 4.61 13.40
N ILE A 164 7.75 4.35 12.28
CA ILE A 164 9.18 4.00 12.20
C ILE A 164 10.01 5.22 11.78
N VAL A 165 9.62 5.88 10.68
CA VAL A 165 10.43 6.93 10.02
C VAL A 165 9.90 8.35 10.19
N GLY A 166 8.82 8.52 10.95
CA GLY A 166 8.09 9.77 11.07
C GLY A 166 7.26 10.11 9.83
N LYS A 167 6.34 11.07 9.98
CA LYS A 167 5.58 11.69 8.89
C LYS A 167 6.42 12.72 8.19
#